data_AF-A0A3D2U6X5-F1
#
_entry.id   AF-A0A3D2U6X5-F1
#
_cell.length_a   1.000
_cell.length_b   1.000
_cell.length_c   1.000
_cell.angle_alpha   90.00
_cell.angle_beta   90.00
_cell.angle_gamma   90.00
#
_symmetry.space_group_name_H-M   'P 1'
#
loop_
_entity.id
_entity.type
_entity.pdbx_description
1 polymer ?
#
loop_
_entity_poly.entity_id
_entity_poly.type
_entity_poly.pdbx_seq_one_letter_code
_entity_poly.pdbx_strand_id
1 'polypeptide(L)'
;MIRTRIVFTLCAFACFRATVSADEQSTDKAAAKPSSAKKDVAHPEEIKSWVAKLSSRDFAVRKSASQRLVAAGVAAIGPVASAAEGGDLERTIRCVSILKQLQASRHPETKKAAQSALERLAKSGNKTVG
;
A
#
# COMPACT_ATOMS: atom_id res chain seq x y z
N MET A 1 -39.65 -1.63 26.79
CA MET A 1 -39.18 -2.22 25.51
C MET A 1 -40.31 -2.10 24.50
N ILE A 2 -40.21 -1.19 23.53
CA ILE A 2 -41.31 -0.86 22.60
C ILE A 2 -41.03 -1.50 21.24
N ARG A 3 -42.06 -2.16 20.68
CA ARG A 3 -42.00 -2.93 19.43
C ARG A 3 -42.58 -2.15 18.25
N THR A 4 -42.05 -2.44 17.08
CA THR A 4 -42.43 -2.00 15.72
C THR A 4 -43.93 -2.07 15.42
N ARG A 5 -44.50 -1.05 14.74
CA ARG A 5 -45.35 -1.19 13.51
C ARG A 5 -45.97 0.12 12.95
N ILE A 6 -45.85 0.28 11.62
CA ILE A 6 -46.80 0.89 10.63
C ILE A 6 -47.02 2.42 10.66
N VAL A 7 -47.39 2.95 9.47
CA VAL A 7 -48.01 4.24 9.08
C VAL A 7 -47.10 5.16 8.26
N PHE A 8 -47.50 5.82 7.15
CA PHE A 8 -48.43 5.49 6.03
C PHE A 8 -48.19 6.52 4.87
N THR A 9 -49.07 6.58 3.85
CA THR A 9 -49.36 7.76 3.00
C THR A 9 -48.24 8.26 2.06
N LEU A 10 -48.15 7.94 0.76
CA LEU A 10 -49.10 8.06 -0.37
C LEU A 10 -49.33 9.51 -0.84
N CYS A 11 -48.61 9.95 -1.90
CA CYS A 11 -49.08 11.01 -2.81
C CYS A 11 -48.25 11.13 -4.13
N ALA A 12 -48.91 11.60 -5.19
CA ALA A 12 -48.40 12.25 -6.41
C ALA A 12 -47.41 11.51 -7.35
N PHE A 13 -47.99 10.94 -8.41
CA PHE A 13 -47.33 10.63 -9.69
C PHE A 13 -47.25 11.94 -10.52
N ALA A 14 -46.07 12.50 -10.78
CA ALA A 14 -45.93 13.69 -11.64
C ALA A 14 -44.55 13.81 -12.33
N CYS A 15 -44.57 13.72 -13.66
CA CYS A 15 -43.64 14.30 -14.64
C CYS A 15 -42.20 14.66 -14.21
N PHE A 16 -41.27 13.70 -14.31
CA PHE A 16 -39.87 14.02 -14.65
C PHE A 16 -39.43 13.23 -15.89
N ARG A 17 -39.82 13.72 -17.07
CA ARG A 17 -39.10 13.42 -18.31
C ARG A 17 -37.96 14.41 -18.48
N ALA A 18 -36.76 13.98 -18.11
CA ALA A 18 -35.53 14.57 -18.62
C ALA A 18 -34.82 13.52 -19.47
N THR A 19 -34.40 13.92 -20.66
CA THR A 19 -33.74 13.10 -21.67
C THR A 19 -32.34 12.72 -21.19
N VAL A 20 -32.13 11.44 -20.86
CA VAL A 20 -30.77 10.87 -20.86
C VAL A 20 -30.51 10.31 -22.26
N SER A 21 -29.48 10.83 -22.93
CA SER A 21 -29.02 10.25 -24.19
C SER A 21 -28.42 8.88 -23.90
N ALA A 22 -29.02 7.84 -24.49
CA ALA A 22 -28.30 6.61 -24.75
C ALA A 22 -27.35 6.87 -25.93
N ASP A 23 -26.08 6.54 -25.75
CA ASP A 23 -25.23 6.08 -26.84
C ASP A 23 -24.57 4.78 -26.36
N GLU A 24 -24.61 3.77 -27.22
CA GLU A 24 -24.25 2.38 -26.94
C GLU A 24 -22.70 2.21 -26.90
N GLN A 25 -22.09 1.37 -26.04
CA GLN A 25 -22.01 -0.09 -26.21
C GLN A 25 -21.57 -0.46 -27.66
N SER A 26 -20.46 -1.13 -27.94
CA SER A 26 -19.56 -1.95 -27.11
C SER A 26 -18.19 -2.11 -27.83
N THR A 27 -17.14 -2.51 -27.12
CA THR A 27 -16.38 -3.70 -27.55
C THR A 27 -15.70 -4.36 -26.37
N ASP A 28 -16.02 -5.64 -26.20
CA ASP A 28 -15.40 -6.53 -25.24
C ASP A 28 -13.91 -6.72 -25.56
N LYS A 29 -13.06 -6.70 -24.52
CA LYS A 29 -11.91 -7.60 -24.48
C LYS A 29 -11.74 -8.15 -23.07
N ALA A 30 -12.53 -9.18 -22.80
CA ALA A 30 -12.48 -9.94 -21.56
C ALA A 30 -11.10 -10.59 -21.32
N ALA A 31 -10.85 -10.82 -20.03
CA ALA A 31 -10.03 -11.89 -19.48
C ALA A 31 -8.56 -12.02 -19.93
N ALA A 32 -7.66 -11.60 -19.02
CA ALA A 32 -6.66 -12.53 -18.49
C ALA A 32 -6.36 -12.24 -17.02
N LYS A 33 -7.26 -12.67 -16.13
CA LYS A 33 -6.87 -13.02 -14.75
C LYS A 33 -6.62 -14.54 -14.73
N PRO A 34 -5.38 -15.01 -14.54
CA PRO A 34 -5.15 -16.15 -13.71
C PRO A 34 -5.13 -15.65 -12.26
N SER A 35 -6.19 -15.93 -11.53
CA SER A 35 -6.05 -16.03 -10.07
C SER A 35 -5.08 -17.18 -9.79
N SER A 36 -3.92 -16.90 -9.22
CA SER A 36 -3.11 -17.91 -8.55
C SER A 36 -3.05 -17.56 -7.08
N ALA A 37 -4.08 -18.01 -6.36
CA ALA A 37 -4.07 -18.10 -4.90
C ALA A 37 -3.02 -19.15 -4.45
N LYS A 38 -1.74 -18.78 -4.55
CA LYS A 38 -0.65 -19.34 -3.77
C LYS A 38 -0.39 -18.32 -2.67
N LYS A 39 -0.18 -18.75 -1.42
CA LYS A 39 0.08 -17.85 -0.27
C LYS A 39 1.08 -16.75 -0.69
N ASP A 40 0.61 -15.51 -0.76
CA ASP A 40 1.29 -14.37 -1.40
C ASP A 40 2.60 -14.00 -0.67
N VAL A 41 3.68 -14.69 -1.02
CA VAL A 41 5.04 -14.25 -0.74
C VAL A 41 5.44 -13.34 -1.88
N ALA A 42 5.46 -12.03 -1.62
CA ALA A 42 5.82 -11.01 -2.61
C ALA A 42 7.15 -11.35 -3.31
N HIS A 43 7.18 -11.30 -4.64
CA HIS A 43 8.37 -11.70 -5.38
C HIS A 43 9.51 -10.66 -5.22
N PRO A 44 10.79 -11.07 -5.20
CA PRO A 44 11.91 -10.15 -5.02
C PRO A 44 11.94 -8.97 -6.00
N GLU A 45 11.55 -9.19 -7.26
CA GLU A 45 11.48 -8.13 -8.28
C GLU A 45 10.35 -7.11 -8.03
N GLU A 46 9.24 -7.55 -7.43
CA GLU A 46 8.17 -6.63 -7.03
C GLU A 46 8.63 -5.74 -5.87
N ILE A 47 9.31 -6.32 -4.88
CA ILE A 47 9.87 -5.58 -3.74
C ILE A 47 10.88 -4.53 -4.24
N LYS A 48 11.79 -4.90 -5.14
CA LYS A 48 12.70 -3.94 -5.80
C LYS A 48 11.93 -2.83 -6.53
N SER A 49 10.88 -3.17 -7.27
CA SER A 49 10.03 -2.20 -7.98
C SER A 49 9.34 -1.22 -7.01
N TRP A 50 8.86 -1.69 -5.87
CA TRP A 50 8.24 -0.83 -4.85
C TRP A 50 9.27 0.05 -4.15
N VAL A 51 10.47 -0.46 -3.84
CA VAL A 51 11.58 0.34 -3.29
C VAL A 51 11.95 1.50 -4.24
N ALA A 52 12.08 1.23 -5.54
CA ALA A 52 12.34 2.28 -6.53
C ALA A 52 11.22 3.34 -6.59
N LYS A 53 9.96 2.92 -6.44
CA LYS A 53 8.78 3.80 -6.44
C LYS A 53 8.70 4.74 -5.22
N LEU A 54 9.50 4.55 -4.17
CA LEU A 54 9.56 5.46 -3.01
C LEU A 54 10.14 6.86 -3.34
N SER A 55 10.90 6.98 -4.43
CA SER A 55 11.39 8.26 -4.97
C SER A 55 10.48 8.86 -6.06
N SER A 56 9.32 8.27 -6.34
CA SER A 56 8.37 8.81 -7.34
C SER A 56 7.89 10.20 -6.94
N ARG A 57 7.72 11.13 -7.90
CA ARG A 57 7.10 12.45 -7.65
C ARG A 57 5.62 12.34 -7.28
N ASP A 58 4.93 11.33 -7.79
CA ASP A 58 3.52 11.04 -7.48
C ASP A 58 3.35 10.46 -6.07
N PHE A 59 2.55 11.13 -5.24
CA PHE A 59 2.23 10.72 -3.87
C PHE A 59 1.46 9.40 -3.80
N ALA A 60 0.52 9.14 -4.71
CA ALA A 60 -0.26 7.91 -4.74
C ALA A 60 0.64 6.70 -5.04
N VAL A 61 1.59 6.85 -5.98
CA VAL A 61 2.62 5.85 -6.28
C VAL A 61 3.48 5.55 -5.05
N ARG A 62 4.01 6.60 -4.37
CA ARG A 62 4.79 6.43 -3.14
C ARG A 62 4.00 5.75 -2.03
N LYS A 63 2.75 6.17 -1.79
CA LYS A 63 1.87 5.64 -0.75
C LYS A 63 1.58 4.15 -0.97
N SER A 64 1.21 3.78 -2.20
CA SER A 64 0.97 2.38 -2.59
C SER A 64 2.23 1.51 -2.43
N ALA A 65 3.39 2.03 -2.84
CA ALA A 65 4.66 1.32 -2.66
C ALA A 65 5.00 1.08 -1.18
N SER A 66 4.90 2.11 -0.32
CA SER A 66 5.10 1.97 1.12
C SER A 66 4.15 0.94 1.75
N GLN A 67 2.87 0.96 1.39
CA GLN A 67 1.87 0.02 1.91
C GLN A 67 2.21 -1.43 1.52
N ARG A 68 2.61 -1.68 0.27
CA ARG A 68 3.01 -3.02 -0.20
C ARG A 68 4.29 -3.50 0.47
N LEU A 69 5.27 -2.63 0.70
CA LEU A 69 6.50 -2.97 1.42
C LEU A 69 6.24 -3.31 2.90
N VAL A 70 5.31 -2.61 3.57
CA VAL A 70 4.87 -2.99 4.92
C VAL A 70 4.13 -4.34 4.91
N ALA A 71 3.27 -4.59 3.93
CA ALA A 71 2.53 -5.85 3.78
C ALA A 71 3.44 -7.05 3.49
N ALA A 72 4.54 -6.86 2.75
CA ALA A 72 5.54 -7.89 2.46
C ALA A 72 6.39 -8.32 3.68
N GLY A 73 6.27 -7.62 4.82
CA GLY A 73 6.84 -8.06 6.09
C GLY A 73 8.37 -8.24 6.04
N VAL A 74 8.83 -9.41 6.49
CA VAL A 74 10.28 -9.73 6.59
C VAL A 74 10.99 -9.58 5.25
N ALA A 75 10.36 -9.97 4.14
CA ALA A 75 10.97 -9.97 2.81
C ALA A 75 11.38 -8.57 2.33
N ALA A 76 10.69 -7.52 2.77
CA ALA A 76 11.01 -6.14 2.41
C ALA A 76 12.19 -5.55 3.21
N ILE A 77 12.53 -6.09 4.39
CA ILE A 77 13.45 -5.45 5.34
C ILE A 77 14.84 -5.24 4.74
N GLY A 78 15.42 -6.27 4.10
CA GLY A 78 16.75 -6.17 3.48
C GLY A 78 16.83 -5.11 2.37
N PRO A 79 15.97 -5.19 1.33
CA PRO A 79 15.91 -4.18 0.26
C PRO A 79 15.62 -2.76 0.76
N VAL A 80 14.70 -2.59 1.71
CA VAL A 80 14.36 -1.28 2.28
C VAL A 80 15.52 -0.70 3.11
N ALA A 81 16.20 -1.53 3.91
CA ALA A 81 17.36 -1.09 4.69
C ALA A 81 18.53 -0.67 3.77
N SER A 82 18.83 -1.45 2.74
CA SER A 82 19.87 -1.09 1.76
C SER A 82 19.53 0.22 1.01
N ALA A 83 18.25 0.42 0.64
CA ALA A 83 17.83 1.66 -0.01
C ALA A 83 17.88 2.90 0.90
N ALA A 84 17.89 2.72 2.23
CA ALA A 84 18.05 3.78 3.22
C ALA A 84 19.52 4.18 3.45
N GLU A 85 20.49 3.37 3.01
CA GLU A 85 21.93 3.67 3.12
C GLU A 85 22.43 4.53 1.93
N GLY A 86 21.57 4.83 0.96
CA GLY A 86 21.88 5.68 -0.20
C GLY A 86 21.67 7.18 0.05
N GLY A 87 22.22 8.01 -0.85
CA GLY A 87 22.21 9.49 -0.75
C GLY A 87 20.89 10.21 -1.10
N ASP A 88 19.78 9.50 -1.31
CA ASP A 88 18.46 10.12 -1.54
C ASP A 88 17.74 10.28 -0.19
N LEU A 89 17.83 11.48 0.39
CA LEU A 89 17.25 11.78 1.71
C LEU A 89 15.75 11.51 1.78
N GLU A 90 15.00 11.78 0.71
CA GLU A 90 13.56 11.52 0.63
C GLU A 90 13.26 10.02 0.68
N ARG A 91 14.02 9.21 -0.06
CA ARG A 91 13.94 7.75 -0.01
C ARG A 91 14.34 7.22 1.36
N THR A 92 15.43 7.72 1.94
CA THR A 92 15.94 7.30 3.25
C THR A 92 14.93 7.55 4.36
N ILE A 93 14.31 8.73 4.43
CA ILE A 93 13.24 9.03 5.39
C ILE A 93 12.06 8.05 5.25
N ARG A 94 11.66 7.72 4.01
CA ARG A 94 10.56 6.78 3.74
C ARG A 94 10.91 5.34 4.09
N CYS A 95 12.12 4.89 3.77
CA CYS A 95 12.60 3.57 4.15
C CYS A 95 12.65 3.40 5.69
N VAL A 96 13.17 4.39 6.41
CA VAL A 96 13.16 4.40 7.89
C VAL A 96 11.73 4.37 8.44
N SER A 97 10.78 5.10 7.83
CA SER A 97 9.37 5.05 8.22
C SER A 97 8.73 3.68 8.00
N ILE A 98 9.05 2.99 6.90
CA ILE A 98 8.60 1.62 6.61
C ILE A 98 9.18 0.63 7.64
N LEU A 99 10.48 0.73 7.93
CA LEU A 99 11.12 -0.11 8.94
C LEU A 99 10.53 0.09 10.34
N LYS A 100 10.18 1.33 10.73
CA LYS A 100 9.48 1.60 12.00
C LYS A 100 8.08 0.96 12.04
N GLN A 101 7.34 0.97 10.94
CA GLN A 101 6.04 0.28 10.83
C GLN A 101 6.20 -1.25 10.92
N LEU A 102 7.23 -1.81 10.29
CA LEU A 102 7.58 -3.23 10.38
C LEU A 102 8.03 -3.61 11.81
N GLN A 103 8.74 -2.73 12.52
CA GLN A 103 9.10 -2.91 13.93
C GLN A 103 7.86 -2.93 14.85
N ALA A 104 6.82 -2.18 14.50
CA ALA A 104 5.52 -2.18 15.20
C ALA A 104 4.62 -3.38 14.82
N SER A 105 5.08 -4.30 13.97
CA SER A 105 4.32 -5.48 13.56
C SER A 105 4.01 -6.42 14.73
N ARG A 106 2.86 -7.09 14.66
CA ARG A 106 2.47 -8.16 15.59
C ARG A 106 3.28 -9.46 15.38
N HIS A 107 3.97 -9.59 14.25
CA HIS A 107 4.81 -10.76 13.95
C HIS A 107 6.20 -10.58 14.60
N PRO A 108 6.61 -11.45 15.55
CA PRO A 108 7.86 -11.27 16.30
C PRO A 108 9.11 -11.25 15.42
N GLU A 109 9.14 -12.06 14.36
CA GLU A 109 10.24 -12.11 13.39
C GLU A 109 10.41 -10.79 12.64
N THR A 110 9.31 -10.27 12.06
CA THR A 110 9.27 -8.95 11.40
C THR A 110 9.73 -7.84 12.34
N LYS A 111 9.22 -7.84 13.59
CA LYS A 111 9.60 -6.87 14.61
C LYS A 111 11.10 -6.90 14.91
N LYS A 112 11.65 -8.09 15.18
CA LYS A 112 13.07 -8.28 15.51
C LYS A 112 13.97 -7.89 14.34
N ALA A 113 13.68 -8.37 13.14
CA ALA A 113 14.46 -8.07 11.95
C ALA A 113 14.45 -6.56 11.60
N ALA A 114 13.29 -5.90 11.74
CA ALA A 114 13.17 -4.47 11.47
C ALA A 114 13.89 -3.62 12.52
N GLN A 115 13.85 -4.03 13.80
CA GLN A 115 14.65 -3.43 14.86
C GLN A 115 16.16 -3.53 14.55
N SER A 116 16.67 -4.72 14.25
CA SER A 116 18.10 -4.89 13.93
C SER A 116 18.53 -4.10 12.69
N ALA A 117 17.66 -3.95 11.69
CA ALA A 117 17.92 -3.08 10.55
C ALA A 117 18.01 -1.59 10.95
N LEU A 118 17.08 -1.09 11.78
CA LEU A 118 17.13 0.29 12.28
C LEU A 118 18.37 0.56 13.15
N GLU A 119 18.75 -0.38 14.01
CA GLU A 119 19.99 -0.29 14.82
C GLU A 119 21.24 -0.27 13.94
N ARG A 120 21.27 -1.03 12.84
CA ARG A 120 22.37 -0.99 11.85
C ARG A 120 22.44 0.38 11.16
N LEU A 121 21.29 0.92 10.74
CA LEU A 121 21.20 2.23 10.09
C LEU A 121 21.65 3.37 11.01
N ALA A 122 21.29 3.32 12.30
CA ALA A 122 21.78 4.29 13.28
C ALA A 122 23.32 4.24 13.42
N LYS A 123 23.91 3.03 13.41
CA LYS A 123 25.36 2.83 13.46
C LYS A 123 26.09 3.17 12.15
N SER A 124 25.41 3.20 11.00
CA SER A 124 26.01 3.60 9.71
C SER A 124 25.88 5.11 9.44
N GLY A 125 24.74 5.74 9.75
CA GLY A 125 24.54 7.18 9.57
C GLY A 125 25.59 8.04 10.30
N ASN A 126 26.03 7.60 11.47
CA ASN A 126 27.11 8.23 12.25
C ASN A 126 28.50 8.20 11.58
N LYS A 127 28.67 7.57 10.41
CA LYS A 127 29.95 7.54 9.64
C LYS A 127 29.98 8.49 8.45
N THR A 128 28.87 9.10 8.05
CA THR A 128 28.79 9.96 6.85
C THR A 128 28.80 11.47 7.20
N VAL A 129 28.95 11.80 8.48
CA VAL A 129 29.16 13.16 8.98
C VAL A 129 30.59 13.28 9.54
N GLY A 130 31.56 13.22 8.63
CA GLY A 130 32.99 13.37 8.89
C GLY A 130 33.67 14.05 7.70
#